data_AF-A0A9Q9SU45-F1
#
_entry.id   AF-A0A9Q9SU45-F1
#
_cell.length_a   1.000
_cell.length_b   1.000
_cell.length_c   1.000
_cell.angle_alpha   90.00
_cell.angle_beta   90.00
_cell.angle_gamma   90.00
#
_symmetry.space_group_name_H-M   'P 1'
#
loop_
_entity.id
_entity.type
_entity.pdbx_description
1 polymer ?
#
loop_
_entity_poly.entity_id
_entity_poly.type
_entity_poly.pdbx_seq_one_letter_code
_entity_poly.pdbx_strand_id
1 'polypeptide(L)'
;MPKEIGATKKISTQIVPVVGMTKSIELELFSIMKKLKVVRAESYNKLGSINHWGMDWKKAIPEIKSFRTPDTLGLPAKLMDWTINDCAKAITAQQAACSAAVIKKIYNRFSGKENQKTRKELCKKLKTLEFLNVPLLHRLVRKEFQRGHSWVDHQIVYQQAGYKCQRLSRNTYQLELAGLTKGKGTR
;
A
#
# COMPACT_ATOMS: atom_id res chain seq x y z
N MET A 1 -29.68 22.81 -11.67
CA MET A 1 -28.29 23.21 -11.37
C MET A 1 -27.37 22.02 -11.65
N PRO A 2 -26.34 22.17 -12.51
CA PRO A 2 -25.39 21.08 -12.77
C PRO A 2 -24.46 20.89 -11.56
N LYS A 3 -24.33 19.64 -11.09
CA LYS A 3 -23.39 19.27 -10.02
C LYS A 3 -21.97 19.51 -10.50
N GLU A 4 -21.20 20.30 -9.76
CA GLU A 4 -19.75 20.39 -9.93
C GLU A 4 -19.14 19.00 -9.81
N ILE A 5 -18.60 18.50 -10.93
CA ILE A 5 -17.78 17.30 -10.94
C ILE A 5 -16.48 17.71 -10.25
N GLY A 6 -16.40 17.45 -8.94
CA GLY A 6 -15.23 17.75 -8.13
C GLY A 6 -13.98 17.27 -8.86
N ALA A 7 -13.10 18.22 -9.22
CA ALA A 7 -11.85 17.95 -9.89
C ALA A 7 -11.16 16.78 -9.17
N THR A 8 -10.91 15.69 -9.90
CA THR A 8 -10.23 14.53 -9.36
C THR A 8 -8.85 15.03 -8.91
N LYS A 9 -8.66 15.22 -7.59
CA LYS A 9 -7.34 15.56 -7.04
C LYS A 9 -6.43 14.40 -7.41
N LYS A 10 -5.62 14.57 -8.45
CA LYS A 10 -4.60 13.60 -8.82
C LYS A 10 -3.59 13.57 -7.69
N ILE A 11 -3.72 12.59 -6.81
CA ILE A 11 -2.73 12.31 -5.77
C ILE A 11 -1.55 11.66 -6.50
N SER A 12 -0.55 12.45 -6.87
CA SER A 12 0.70 11.93 -7.41
C SER A 12 1.63 11.58 -6.26
N THR A 13 2.11 10.34 -6.21
CA THR A 13 3.28 9.99 -5.40
C THR A 13 4.51 10.63 -6.06
N GLN A 14 5.08 11.64 -5.42
CA GLN A 14 6.35 12.21 -5.88
C GLN A 14 7.51 11.44 -5.26
N ILE A 15 8.36 10.85 -6.12
CA ILE A 15 9.61 10.25 -5.71
C ILE A 15 10.69 11.33 -5.87
N VAL A 16 11.25 11.79 -4.75
CA VAL A 16 12.30 12.80 -4.76
C VAL A 16 13.64 12.10 -4.53
N PRO A 17 14.53 12.03 -5.53
CA PRO A 17 15.87 11.50 -5.33
C PRO A 17 16.69 12.49 -4.49
N VAL A 18 17.42 11.98 -3.50
CA VAL A 18 18.32 12.80 -2.68
C VAL A 18 19.68 12.86 -3.39
N VAL A 19 20.14 14.08 -3.72
CA VAL A 19 21.35 14.31 -4.53
C VAL A 19 22.59 14.66 -3.67
N GLY A 20 22.40 15.00 -2.38
CA GLY A 20 23.51 15.27 -1.47
C GLY A 20 23.07 15.27 0.00
N MET A 21 23.94 14.77 0.89
CA MET A 21 23.68 14.66 2.32
C MET A 21 24.98 14.59 3.13
N THR A 22 24.94 15.04 4.38
CA THR A 22 26.03 14.80 5.35
C THR A 22 26.16 13.30 5.65
N LYS A 23 27.39 12.79 5.66
CA LYS A 23 27.69 11.34 5.81
C LYS A 23 27.13 10.72 7.09
N SER A 24 27.05 11.46 8.19
CA SER A 24 26.45 10.98 9.45
C SER A 24 24.95 10.71 9.30
N ILE A 25 24.22 11.61 8.63
CA ILE A 25 22.77 11.48 8.36
C ILE A 25 22.52 10.35 7.36
N GLU A 26 23.38 10.21 6.36
CA GLU A 26 23.30 9.14 5.37
C GLU A 26 23.30 7.76 6.03
N LEU A 27 24.25 7.49 6.93
CA LEU A 27 24.34 6.22 7.66
C LEU A 27 23.09 5.94 8.51
N GLU A 28 22.55 6.96 9.18
CA GLU A 28 21.34 6.85 9.98
C GLU A 28 20.12 6.51 9.11
N LEU A 29 19.94 7.19 7.97
CA LEU A 29 18.87 6.92 7.03
C LEU A 29 18.96 5.52 6.43
N PHE A 30 20.14 5.07 6.01
CA PHE A 30 20.30 3.71 5.50
C PHE A 30 19.96 2.66 6.56
N SER A 31 20.32 2.90 7.83
CA SER A 31 19.92 2.02 8.94
C SER A 31 18.40 1.97 9.10
N ILE A 32 17.72 3.13 9.06
CA ILE A 32 16.25 3.20 9.10
C ILE A 32 15.63 2.48 7.91
N MET A 33 16.12 2.71 6.69
CA MET A 33 15.62 2.07 5.47
C MET A 33 15.72 0.54 5.54
N LYS A 34 16.85 0.00 6.01
CA LYS A 34 17.04 -1.45 6.21
C LYS A 34 16.03 -2.02 7.20
N LYS A 35 15.75 -1.32 8.30
CA LYS A 35 14.72 -1.74 9.27
C LYS A 35 13.32 -1.68 8.67
N LEU A 36 13.00 -0.63 7.90
CA LEU A 36 11.72 -0.51 7.22
C LEU A 36 11.54 -1.56 6.12
N LYS A 37 12.61 -2.03 5.46
CA LYS A 37 12.56 -3.16 4.55
C LYS A 37 12.01 -4.42 5.24
N VAL A 38 12.44 -4.69 6.47
CA VAL A 38 11.90 -5.81 7.27
C VAL A 38 10.39 -5.64 7.46
N VAL A 39 9.94 -4.45 7.87
CA VAL A 39 8.51 -4.13 8.04
C VAL A 39 7.73 -4.36 6.74
N ARG A 40 8.28 -3.97 5.58
CA ARG A 40 7.65 -4.20 4.27
C ARG A 40 7.53 -5.68 3.96
N ALA A 41 8.61 -6.43 4.10
CA ALA A 41 8.63 -7.86 3.82
C ALA A 41 7.60 -8.60 4.69
N GLU A 42 7.57 -8.30 5.99
CA GLU A 42 6.60 -8.85 6.92
C GLU A 42 5.15 -8.46 6.57
N SER A 43 4.94 -7.19 6.22
CA SER A 43 3.63 -6.70 5.79
C SER A 43 3.13 -7.41 4.53
N TYR A 44 3.96 -7.58 3.50
CA TYR A 44 3.61 -8.32 2.30
C TYR A 44 3.38 -9.81 2.56
N ASN A 45 4.20 -10.42 3.40
CA ASN A 45 4.06 -11.84 3.74
C ASN A 45 2.71 -12.11 4.41
N LYS A 46 2.31 -11.25 5.36
CA LYS A 46 1.04 -11.36 6.09
C LYS A 46 -0.15 -10.89 5.25
N LEU A 47 -0.18 -9.61 4.86
CA LEU A 47 -1.33 -8.95 4.23
C LEU A 47 -1.47 -9.29 2.74
N GLY A 48 -0.38 -9.68 2.07
CA GLY A 48 -0.42 -10.09 0.66
C GLY A 48 -0.99 -11.50 0.46
N SER A 49 -1.28 -12.22 1.55
CA SER A 49 -1.98 -13.50 1.51
C SER A 49 -3.42 -13.34 1.04
N ILE A 50 -3.94 -14.37 0.38
CA ILE A 50 -5.34 -14.44 -0.04
C ILE A 50 -6.30 -14.33 1.14
N ASN A 51 -5.88 -14.72 2.35
CA ASN A 51 -6.70 -14.64 3.56
C ASN A 51 -7.06 -13.19 3.95
N HIS A 52 -6.30 -12.20 3.48
CA HIS A 52 -6.57 -10.77 3.68
C HIS A 52 -7.19 -10.12 2.44
N TRP A 53 -7.80 -10.92 1.55
CA TRP A 53 -8.51 -10.40 0.38
C TRP A 53 -9.64 -9.46 0.79
N GLY A 54 -9.66 -8.25 0.22
CA GLY A 54 -10.69 -7.26 0.52
C GLY A 54 -10.57 -6.63 1.91
N MET A 55 -9.45 -6.84 2.62
CA MET A 55 -9.18 -6.17 3.89
C MET A 55 -9.06 -4.65 3.69
N ASP A 56 -9.68 -3.87 4.59
CA ASP A 56 -9.46 -2.43 4.68
C ASP A 56 -8.04 -2.16 5.21
N TRP A 57 -7.25 -1.38 4.46
CA TRP A 57 -5.89 -0.98 4.86
C TRP A 57 -5.84 -0.32 6.24
N LYS A 58 -6.94 0.31 6.70
CA LYS A 58 -7.03 0.89 8.05
C LYS A 58 -6.91 -0.15 9.16
N LYS A 59 -7.19 -1.42 8.87
CA LYS A 59 -7.07 -2.55 9.80
C LYS A 59 -5.72 -3.26 9.72
N ALA A 60 -4.83 -2.83 8.82
CA ALA A 60 -3.52 -3.47 8.63
C ALA A 60 -2.55 -3.25 9.79
N ILE A 61 -2.57 -2.07 10.42
CA ILE A 61 -1.60 -1.74 11.48
C ILE A 61 -1.67 -2.70 12.67
N PRO A 62 -2.86 -2.96 13.28
CA PRO A 62 -2.95 -3.91 14.38
C PRO A 62 -2.45 -5.33 14.04
N GLU A 63 -2.74 -5.81 12.82
CA GLU A 63 -2.30 -7.13 12.35
C GLU A 63 -0.78 -7.25 12.34
N ILE A 64 -0.08 -6.22 11.83
CA ILE A 64 1.38 -6.23 11.79
C ILE A 64 1.98 -6.00 13.18
N LYS A 65 1.38 -5.07 13.95
CA LYS A 65 1.84 -4.77 15.31
C LYS A 65 1.68 -5.92 16.30
N SER A 66 0.82 -6.89 16.00
CA SER A 66 0.65 -8.09 16.83
C SER A 66 1.92 -8.95 16.91
N PHE A 67 2.78 -8.91 15.89
CA PHE A 67 4.01 -9.72 15.85
C PHE A 67 5.30 -8.88 15.71
N ARG A 68 5.20 -7.62 15.27
CA ARG A 68 6.34 -6.70 15.16
C ARG A 68 6.00 -5.36 15.78
N THR A 69 6.73 -4.96 16.82
CA THR A 69 6.56 -3.62 17.42
C THR A 69 7.66 -2.67 16.98
N PRO A 70 7.42 -1.34 16.98
CA PRO A 70 8.45 -0.35 16.66
C PRO A 70 9.70 -0.49 17.53
N ASP A 71 9.54 -0.81 18.81
CA ASP A 71 10.64 -0.96 19.77
C ASP A 71 11.57 -2.11 19.43
N THR A 72 11.05 -3.23 18.92
CA THR A 72 11.89 -4.40 18.54
C THR A 72 12.88 -4.08 17.41
N LEU A 73 12.59 -3.08 16.57
CA LEU A 73 13.48 -2.62 15.50
C LEU A 73 14.20 -1.32 15.85
N GLY A 74 13.91 -0.72 17.02
CA GLY A 74 14.34 0.63 17.35
C GLY A 74 13.92 1.63 16.27
N LEU A 75 12.67 1.54 15.80
CA LEU A 75 12.10 2.42 14.80
C LEU A 75 11.11 3.42 15.44
N PRO A 76 11.01 4.64 14.90
CA PRO A 76 9.91 5.54 15.24
C PRO A 76 8.57 4.92 14.84
N ALA A 77 7.61 4.89 15.77
CA ALA A 77 6.30 4.27 15.56
C ALA A 77 5.57 4.79 14.31
N LYS A 78 5.64 6.11 14.05
CA LYS A 78 5.02 6.73 12.87
C LYS A 78 5.61 6.23 11.55
N LEU A 79 6.93 6.06 11.44
CA LEU A 79 7.56 5.56 10.22
C LEU A 79 7.15 4.12 9.92
N MET A 80 7.04 3.30 10.97
CA MET A 80 6.54 1.94 10.84
C MET A 80 5.07 1.94 10.36
N ASP A 81 4.21 2.75 10.98
CA ASP A 81 2.79 2.84 10.61
C ASP A 81 2.57 3.32 9.18
N TRP A 82 3.34 4.33 8.74
CA TRP A 82 3.27 4.81 7.37
C TRP A 82 3.74 3.76 6.37
N THR A 83 4.78 2.99 6.72
CA THR A 83 5.28 1.90 5.88
C THR A 83 4.26 0.76 5.76
N ILE A 84 3.62 0.36 6.86
CA ILE A 84 2.56 -0.66 6.85
C ILE A 84 1.39 -0.20 5.97
N ASN A 85 0.95 1.05 6.15
CA ASN A 85 -0.15 1.62 5.36
C ASN A 85 0.17 1.67 3.87
N ASP A 86 1.40 2.03 3.51
CA ASP A 86 1.85 2.06 2.12
C ASP A 86 1.80 0.66 1.49
N CYS A 87 2.34 -0.35 2.17
CA CYS A 87 2.23 -1.74 1.74
C CYS A 87 0.78 -2.20 1.60
N ALA A 88 -0.05 -1.94 2.61
CA ALA A 88 -1.46 -2.33 2.58
C ALA A 88 -2.20 -1.71 1.40
N LYS A 89 -1.98 -0.42 1.11
CA LYS A 89 -2.55 0.27 -0.06
C LYS A 89 -2.08 -0.34 -1.38
N ALA A 90 -0.79 -0.65 -1.51
CA ALA A 90 -0.26 -1.31 -2.70
C ALA A 90 -0.89 -2.69 -2.93
N ILE A 91 -1.06 -3.47 -1.86
CA ILE A 91 -1.73 -4.77 -1.91
C ILE A 91 -3.21 -4.61 -2.29
N THR A 92 -3.93 -3.65 -1.71
CA THR A 92 -5.32 -3.35 -2.09
C THR A 92 -5.44 -2.98 -3.56
N ALA A 93 -4.52 -2.16 -4.08
CA ALA A 93 -4.48 -1.80 -5.50
C ALA A 93 -4.25 -3.02 -6.39
N GLN A 94 -3.35 -3.93 -5.99
CA GLN A 94 -3.09 -5.18 -6.71
C GLN A 94 -4.32 -6.10 -6.72
N GLN A 95 -5.00 -6.26 -5.57
CA GLN A 95 -6.25 -7.03 -5.48
C GLN A 95 -7.36 -6.43 -6.35
N ALA A 96 -7.45 -5.10 -6.42
CA ALA A 96 -8.40 -4.40 -7.27
C ALA A 96 -8.10 -4.62 -8.77
N ALA A 97 -6.83 -4.58 -9.16
CA ALA A 97 -6.40 -4.87 -10.54
C ALA A 97 -6.73 -6.33 -10.93
N CYS A 98 -6.43 -7.29 -10.05
CA CYS A 98 -6.81 -8.69 -10.24
C CYS A 98 -8.33 -8.83 -10.37
N SER A 99 -9.10 -8.16 -9.50
CA SER A 99 -10.56 -8.19 -9.54
C SER A 99 -11.09 -7.67 -10.88
N ALA A 100 -10.55 -6.55 -11.38
CA ALA A 100 -10.93 -5.99 -12.68
C ALA A 100 -10.65 -6.97 -13.84
N ALA A 101 -9.49 -7.63 -13.83
CA ALA A 101 -9.14 -8.64 -14.83
C ALA A 101 -10.08 -9.85 -14.79
N VAL A 102 -10.39 -10.35 -13.60
CA VAL A 102 -11.34 -11.46 -13.40
C VAL A 102 -12.76 -11.07 -13.84
N ILE A 103 -13.22 -9.87 -13.48
CA ILE A 103 -14.52 -9.34 -13.91
C ILE A 103 -14.60 -9.29 -15.44
N LYS A 104 -13.57 -8.78 -16.12
CA LYS A 104 -13.52 -8.78 -17.59
C LYS A 104 -13.70 -10.19 -18.17
N LYS A 105 -13.02 -11.20 -17.58
CA LYS A 105 -13.16 -12.60 -18.01
C LYS A 105 -14.55 -13.18 -17.73
N ILE A 106 -15.19 -12.82 -16.62
CA ILE A 106 -16.57 -13.21 -16.30
C ILE A 106 -17.52 -12.64 -17.36
N TYR A 107 -17.38 -11.36 -17.69
CA TYR A 107 -18.25 -10.71 -18.69
C TYR A 107 -18.07 -11.28 -20.09
N ASN A 108 -16.84 -11.64 -20.48
CA ASN A 108 -16.58 -12.29 -21.77
C ASN A 108 -17.13 -13.72 -21.83
N ARG A 109 -17.09 -14.46 -20.72
CA ARG A 109 -17.58 -15.84 -20.66
C ARG A 109 -19.10 -15.93 -20.61
N PHE A 110 -19.73 -15.03 -19.85
CA PHE A 110 -21.16 -14.99 -19.60
C PHE A 110 -21.78 -13.76 -20.30
N SER A 111 -21.65 -13.71 -21.62
CA SER A 111 -22.24 -12.67 -22.46
C SER A 111 -23.77 -12.78 -22.49
N GLY A 112 -24.45 -11.72 -22.98
CA GLY A 112 -25.91 -11.73 -23.11
C GLY A 112 -26.68 -11.25 -21.88
N LYS A 113 -27.97 -10.93 -22.07
CA LYS A 113 -28.84 -10.38 -21.02
C LYS A 113 -29.31 -11.48 -20.06
N GLU A 114 -29.51 -12.68 -20.56
CA GLU A 114 -29.89 -13.89 -19.83
C GLU A 114 -28.89 -14.23 -18.71
N ASN A 115 -27.60 -13.95 -18.94
CA ASN A 115 -26.53 -14.21 -17.97
C ASN A 115 -26.27 -13.07 -16.98
N GLN A 116 -27.11 -12.03 -16.96
CA GLN A 116 -26.91 -10.86 -16.08
C GLN A 116 -26.93 -11.22 -14.58
N LYS A 117 -27.84 -12.11 -14.16
CA LYS A 117 -27.93 -12.58 -12.76
C LYS A 117 -26.64 -13.28 -12.34
N THR A 118 -26.17 -14.23 -13.16
CA THR A 118 -24.94 -14.98 -12.95
C THR A 118 -23.72 -14.06 -12.83
N ARG A 119 -23.57 -13.08 -13.73
CA ARG A 119 -22.47 -12.10 -13.66
C ARG A 119 -22.49 -11.31 -12.36
N LYS A 120 -23.66 -10.80 -11.95
CA LYS A 120 -23.81 -10.03 -10.70
C LYS A 120 -23.46 -10.88 -9.48
N GLU A 121 -23.91 -12.13 -9.44
CA GLU A 121 -23.62 -13.04 -8.33
C GLU A 121 -22.13 -13.35 -8.24
N LEU A 122 -21.49 -13.71 -9.37
CA LEU A 122 -20.05 -13.98 -9.41
C LEU A 122 -19.21 -12.75 -9.01
N CYS A 123 -19.58 -11.56 -9.47
CA CYS A 123 -18.91 -10.32 -9.08
C CYS A 123 -19.13 -9.99 -7.59
N LYS A 124 -20.28 -10.36 -7.01
CA LYS A 124 -20.53 -10.19 -5.57
C LYS A 124 -19.62 -11.11 -4.77
N LYS A 125 -19.55 -12.40 -5.12
CA LYS A 125 -18.69 -13.40 -4.46
C LYS A 125 -17.21 -13.05 -4.57
N LEU A 126 -16.78 -12.40 -5.66
CA LEU A 126 -15.40 -11.95 -5.84
C LEU A 126 -14.95 -10.89 -4.82
N LYS A 127 -15.88 -10.13 -4.23
CA LYS A 127 -15.54 -9.09 -3.23
C LYS A 127 -15.18 -9.66 -1.87
N THR A 128 -15.51 -10.92 -1.60
CA THR A 128 -15.29 -11.60 -0.31
C THR A 128 -14.52 -12.89 -0.53
N LEU A 129 -14.13 -13.59 0.55
CA LEU A 129 -13.46 -14.89 0.42
C LEU A 129 -14.36 -16.00 -0.16
N GLU A 130 -15.65 -15.74 -0.38
CA GLU A 130 -16.59 -16.71 -0.96
C GLU A 130 -16.17 -17.20 -2.35
N PHE A 131 -15.37 -16.43 -3.09
CA PHE A 131 -14.87 -16.86 -4.39
C PHE A 131 -14.02 -18.14 -4.31
N LEU A 132 -13.42 -18.45 -3.16
CA LEU A 132 -12.64 -19.68 -2.95
C LEU A 132 -13.51 -20.94 -3.09
N ASN A 133 -14.79 -20.83 -2.71
CA ASN A 133 -15.77 -21.92 -2.79
C ASN A 133 -16.37 -22.06 -4.20
N VAL A 134 -16.08 -21.15 -5.12
CA VAL A 134 -16.54 -21.20 -6.51
C VAL A 134 -15.36 -21.62 -7.39
N PRO A 135 -15.30 -22.88 -7.88
CA PRO A 135 -14.13 -23.40 -8.60
C PRO A 135 -13.69 -22.53 -9.79
N LEU A 136 -14.66 -21.93 -10.50
CA LEU A 136 -14.38 -21.01 -11.59
C LEU A 136 -13.65 -19.75 -11.10
N LEU A 137 -14.16 -19.08 -10.08
CA LEU A 137 -13.57 -17.83 -9.58
C LEU A 137 -12.22 -18.10 -8.93
N HIS A 138 -12.11 -19.15 -8.12
CA HIS A 138 -10.85 -19.55 -7.52
C HIS A 138 -9.77 -19.75 -8.59
N ARG A 139 -10.07 -20.47 -9.68
CA ARG A 139 -9.13 -20.65 -10.79
C ARG A 139 -8.76 -19.33 -11.48
N LEU A 140 -9.73 -18.44 -11.71
CA LEU A 140 -9.47 -17.15 -12.36
C LEU A 140 -8.61 -16.24 -11.48
N VAL A 141 -8.94 -16.13 -10.19
CA VAL A 141 -8.16 -15.35 -9.22
C VAL A 141 -6.75 -15.91 -9.10
N ARG A 142 -6.56 -17.23 -9.00
CA ARG A 142 -5.21 -17.83 -8.94
C ARG A 142 -4.35 -17.48 -10.17
N LYS A 143 -4.95 -17.33 -11.35
CA LYS A 143 -4.22 -16.97 -12.58
C LYS A 143 -3.84 -15.49 -12.63
N GLU A 144 -4.69 -14.62 -12.11
CA GLU A 144 -4.49 -13.16 -12.18
C GLU A 144 -3.76 -12.60 -10.94
N PHE A 145 -3.96 -13.21 -9.78
CA PHE A 145 -3.38 -12.76 -8.53
C PHE A 145 -1.96 -13.32 -8.39
N GLN A 146 -1.00 -12.55 -8.88
CA GLN A 146 0.41 -12.79 -8.57
C GLN A 146 0.67 -12.33 -7.14
N ARG A 147 1.06 -13.23 -6.24
CA ARG A 147 1.40 -12.84 -4.86
C ARG A 147 2.58 -11.86 -4.93
N GLY A 148 2.33 -10.61 -4.55
CA GLY A 148 3.33 -9.55 -4.63
C GLY A 148 4.42 -9.71 -3.58
N HIS A 149 5.65 -9.40 -3.97
CA HIS A 149 6.76 -9.11 -3.05
C HIS A 149 7.18 -7.66 -3.24
N SER A 150 7.65 -7.03 -2.17
CA SER A 150 8.29 -5.72 -2.28
C SER A 150 9.77 -5.90 -2.57
N TRP A 151 10.25 -5.33 -3.67
CA TRP A 151 11.67 -5.19 -4.00
C TRP A 151 12.24 -3.84 -3.53
N VAL A 152 11.47 -3.11 -2.72
CA VAL A 152 11.81 -1.76 -2.27
C VAL A 152 12.77 -1.84 -1.08
N ASP A 153 14.01 -1.42 -1.30
CA ASP A 153 15.08 -1.51 -0.30
C ASP A 153 15.44 -0.17 0.36
N HIS A 154 15.37 0.94 -0.38
CA HIS A 154 15.90 2.24 0.06
C HIS A 154 14.83 3.34 0.05
N GLN A 155 13.68 3.06 0.67
CA GLN A 155 12.58 4.02 0.72
C GLN A 155 12.12 4.24 2.15
N ILE A 156 11.87 5.51 2.48
CA ILE A 156 11.15 5.94 3.68
C ILE A 156 9.86 6.60 3.21
N VAL A 157 8.74 6.21 3.81
CA VAL A 157 7.43 6.77 3.48
C VAL A 157 7.12 7.85 4.49
N TYR A 158 6.85 9.06 4.00
CA TYR A 158 6.33 10.15 4.80
C TYR A 158 4.91 10.49 4.37
N GLN A 159 4.03 10.67 5.35
CA GLN A 159 2.73 11.33 5.11
C GLN A 159 2.88 12.84 5.31
N GLN A 160 1.91 13.63 4.85
CA GLN A 160 1.95 15.09 4.92
C GLN A 160 2.22 15.64 6.34
N ALA A 161 1.75 14.96 7.38
CA ALA A 161 2.03 15.33 8.78
C ALA A 161 3.44 14.95 9.28
N GLY A 162 4.24 14.30 8.44
CA GLY A 162 5.55 13.73 8.78
C GLY A 162 6.75 14.48 8.23
N TYR A 163 6.51 15.53 7.44
CA TYR A 163 7.57 16.37 6.92
C TYR A 163 7.09 17.81 6.72
N LYS A 164 8.00 18.77 6.86
CA LYS A 164 7.83 20.12 6.34
C LYS A 164 8.66 20.22 5.07
N CYS A 165 8.07 20.72 3.99
CA CYS A 165 8.76 20.97 2.74
C CYS A 165 8.77 22.48 2.49
N GLN A 166 9.96 23.06 2.38
CA GLN A 166 10.15 24.44 2.03
C GLN A 166 10.85 24.51 0.67
N ARG A 167 10.25 25.23 -0.28
CA ARG A 167 10.89 25.50 -1.56
C ARG A 167 11.96 26.58 -1.36
N LEU A 168 13.22 26.24 -1.66
CA LEU A 168 14.34 27.19 -1.60
C LEU A 168 14.58 27.88 -2.95
N SER A 169 14.40 27.15 -4.06
CA SER A 169 14.61 27.68 -5.42
C SER A 169 13.60 27.07 -6.41
N ARG A 170 13.76 27.30 -7.72
CA ARG A 170 12.88 26.68 -8.74
C ARG A 170 12.91 25.15 -8.70
N ASN A 171 14.06 24.54 -8.42
CA ASN A 171 14.26 23.09 -8.45
C ASN A 171 14.83 22.54 -7.14
N THR A 172 14.97 23.37 -6.10
CA THR A 172 15.56 22.98 -4.82
C THR A 172 14.52 23.08 -3.71
N TYR A 173 14.38 22.01 -2.95
CA TYR A 173 13.46 21.90 -1.83
C TYR A 173 14.22 21.42 -0.59
N GLN A 174 13.96 22.05 0.54
CA GLN A 174 14.41 21.60 1.85
C GLN A 174 13.30 20.78 2.49
N LEU A 175 13.66 19.58 2.94
CA LEU A 175 12.75 18.67 3.65
C LEU A 175 13.22 18.56 5.10
N GLU A 176 12.34 18.92 6.02
CA GLU A 176 12.50 18.64 7.45
C GLU A 176 11.63 17.44 7.79
N LEU A 177 12.25 16.37 8.26
CA LEU A 177 11.59 15.09 8.47
C LEU A 177 11.30 14.88 9.96
N ALA A 178 10.07 14.49 10.28
CA ALA A 178 9.70 14.14 11.64
C ALA A 178 10.25 12.77 12.03
N GLY A 179 10.79 12.67 13.24
CA GLY A 179 11.07 11.38 13.87
C GLY A 179 12.39 10.70 13.50
N LEU A 180 13.42 11.43 13.02
CA LEU A 180 14.76 10.85 12.92
C LEU A 180 15.33 10.49 14.31
N THR A 181 15.10 11.35 15.31
CA THR A 181 15.49 11.09 16.71
C THR A 181 14.31 10.69 17.60
N LYS A 182 14.46 9.61 18.39
CA LYS A 182 13.50 9.18 19.42
C LYS A 182 13.21 10.35 20.40
N GLY A 183 11.93 10.68 20.61
CA GLY A 183 11.50 11.70 21.58
C GLY A 183 11.39 13.15 21.08
N LYS A 184 11.87 13.47 19.87
CA LYS A 184 11.65 14.79 19.25
C LYS A 184 10.57 14.70 18.17
N GLY A 185 9.33 15.01 18.55
CA GLY A 185 8.29 15.35 17.59
C GLY A 185 8.59 16.71 16.96
N THR A 186 8.38 16.84 15.66
CA THR A 186 8.37 18.15 15.00
C THR A 186 7.32 19.03 15.66
N ARG A 187 7.76 20.14 16.27
CA ARG A 187 6.91 21.30 16.54
C ARG A 187 6.50 21.97 15.23
#